data_AF-A0A8T3LTZ6-F1
#
_entry.id   AF-A0A8T3LTZ6-F1
#
_cell.length_a   1.000
_cell.length_b   1.000
_cell.length_c   1.000
_cell.angle_alpha   90.00
_cell.angle_beta   90.00
_cell.angle_gamma   90.00
#
_symmetry.space_group_name_H-M   'P 1'
#
loop_
_entity.id
_entity.type
_entity.pdbx_description
1 polymer ?
#
loop_
_entity_poly.entity_id
_entity_poly.type
_entity_poly.pdbx_seq_one_letter_code
_entity_poly.pdbx_strand_id
1 'polypeptide(L)'
;MVRSESETLTLDGHEVSISNPGKIFFADAGISKLDLVHYYLAVADGALLGVRDRPMALKRFVDGAAGEAFFQKRAPKSVPSFVRTVELSFPSGRTADEVVVDNRAALAWV
;
A
#
# COMPACT_ATOMS: atom_id res chain seq x y z
N MET A 1 5.92 -24.75 -11.81
CA MET A 1 5.85 -23.31 -11.49
C MET A 1 4.40 -22.98 -11.22
N VAL A 2 3.98 -22.94 -9.95
CA VAL A 2 2.60 -22.59 -9.59
C VAL A 2 2.43 -21.11 -9.88
N ARG A 3 1.46 -20.72 -10.73
CA ARG A 3 1.13 -19.32 -10.93
C ARG A 3 0.63 -18.78 -9.59
N SER A 4 1.29 -17.76 -9.04
CA SER A 4 0.75 -17.06 -7.87
C SER A 4 -0.59 -16.46 -8.27
N GLU A 5 -1.62 -16.74 -7.48
CA GLU A 5 -2.93 -16.13 -7.66
C GLU A 5 -2.79 -14.61 -7.56
N SER A 6 -3.42 -13.90 -8.50
CA SER A 6 -3.40 -12.44 -8.56
C SER A 6 -4.72 -11.92 -9.09
N GLU A 7 -5.23 -10.88 -8.46
CA GLU A 7 -6.39 -10.13 -8.91
C GLU A 7 -5.97 -8.74 -9.39
N THR A 8 -6.51 -8.27 -10.51
CA THR A 8 -6.21 -6.93 -11.03
C THR A 8 -7.43 -6.03 -10.82
N LEU A 9 -7.23 -4.92 -10.12
CA LEU A 9 -8.23 -3.88 -9.92
C LEU A 9 -7.95 -2.71 -10.88
N THR A 10 -8.99 -2.26 -11.58
CA THR A 10 -8.93 -1.02 -12.38
C THR A 10 -9.44 0.14 -11.54
N LEU A 11 -8.54 1.06 -11.17
CA LEU A 11 -8.80 2.19 -10.28
C LEU A 11 -8.33 3.48 -10.95
N ASP A 12 -9.26 4.40 -11.21
CA ASP A 12 -8.97 5.71 -11.82
C ASP A 12 -8.18 5.62 -13.15
N GLY A 13 -8.39 4.55 -13.92
CA GLY A 13 -7.68 4.29 -15.18
C GLY A 13 -6.32 3.58 -15.03
N HIS A 14 -5.98 3.14 -13.81
CA HIS A 14 -4.76 2.39 -13.52
C HIS A 14 -5.06 0.94 -13.15
N GLU A 15 -4.21 0.02 -13.59
CA GLU A 15 -4.27 -1.39 -13.18
C GLU A 15 -3.39 -1.64 -11.95
N VAL A 16 -3.98 -2.20 -10.89
CA VAL A 16 -3.29 -2.54 -9.64
C VAL A 16 -3.42 -4.04 -9.41
N SER A 17 -2.28 -4.76 -9.40
CA SER A 17 -2.26 -6.20 -9.16
C SER A 17 -2.12 -6.53 -7.67
N ILE A 18 -3.11 -7.24 -7.12
CA ILE A 18 -3.14 -7.76 -5.77
C ILE A 18 -2.72 -9.24 -5.81
N SER A 19 -1.47 -9.52 -5.46
CA SER A 19 -0.97 -10.88 -5.34
C SER A 19 -1.44 -11.57 -4.06
N ASN A 20 -1.68 -12.88 -4.13
CA ASN A 20 -2.21 -13.70 -3.03
C ASN A 20 -3.45 -13.07 -2.37
N PRO A 21 -4.51 -12.74 -3.14
CA PRO A 21 -5.67 -12.00 -2.64
C PRO A 21 -6.36 -12.73 -1.48
N GLY A 22 -6.46 -14.06 -1.53
CA GLY A 22 -7.05 -14.89 -0.49
C GLY A 22 -6.19 -15.09 0.77
N LYS A 23 -4.99 -14.52 0.87
CA LYS A 23 -4.14 -14.67 2.07
C LYS A 23 -4.82 -14.02 3.27
N ILE A 24 -5.06 -14.79 4.33
CA ILE A 24 -5.70 -14.29 5.56
C ILE A 24 -4.74 -13.37 6.31
N PHE A 25 -5.16 -12.12 6.52
CA PHE A 25 -4.40 -11.12 7.27
C PHE A 25 -4.88 -11.00 8.71
N PHE A 26 -6.19 -11.17 8.96
CA PHE A 26 -6.76 -11.18 10.31
C PHE A 26 -7.47 -12.51 10.53
N ALA A 27 -6.76 -13.46 11.16
CA ALA A 27 -7.23 -14.84 11.35
C ALA A 27 -8.54 -14.91 12.14
N ASP A 28 -8.62 -14.18 13.26
CA ASP A 28 -9.79 -14.19 14.15
C ASP A 28 -11.07 -13.68 13.47
N ALA A 29 -10.92 -12.79 12.49
CA ALA A 29 -12.03 -12.22 11.72
C ALA A 29 -12.24 -12.88 10.35
N GLY A 30 -11.36 -13.81 9.94
CA GLY A 30 -11.39 -14.42 8.61
C GLY A 30 -11.18 -13.44 7.46
N ILE A 31 -10.53 -12.28 7.70
CA ILE A 31 -10.36 -11.21 6.71
C ILE A 31 -9.11 -11.48 5.86
N SER A 32 -9.31 -11.55 4.55
CA SER A 32 -8.25 -11.72 3.56
C SER A 32 -7.54 -10.41 3.21
N LYS A 33 -6.43 -10.52 2.46
CA LYS A 33 -5.72 -9.37 1.90
C LYS A 33 -6.62 -8.56 0.98
N LEU A 34 -7.42 -9.22 0.14
CA LEU A 34 -8.34 -8.53 -0.77
C LEU A 34 -9.46 -7.80 -0.01
N ASP A 35 -9.98 -8.40 1.07
CA ASP A 35 -10.97 -7.73 1.93
C ASP A 35 -10.41 -6.44 2.54
N LEU A 36 -9.14 -6.47 2.99
CA LEU A 36 -8.47 -5.28 3.51
C LEU A 36 -8.32 -4.18 2.44
N VAL A 37 -7.99 -4.56 1.19
CA VAL A 37 -7.93 -3.63 0.06
C VAL A 37 -9.32 -3.03 -0.22
N HIS A 38 -10.37 -3.85 -0.26
CA HIS A 38 -11.74 -3.37 -0.45
C HIS A 38 -12.21 -2.45 0.67
N TYR A 39 -11.84 -2.73 1.92
CA TYR A 39 -12.11 -1.84 3.04
C TYR A 39 -11.50 -0.45 2.81
N TYR A 40 -10.20 -0.37 2.47
CA TYR A 40 -9.57 0.92 2.20
C TYR A 40 -10.20 1.65 1.01
N LEU A 41 -10.59 0.92 -0.04
CA LEU A 41 -11.30 1.50 -1.17
C LEU A 41 -12.71 2.01 -0.81
N ALA A 42 -13.40 1.35 0.12
CA ALA A 42 -14.71 1.78 0.60
C ALA A 42 -14.65 3.09 1.41
N VAL A 43 -13.53 3.32 2.12
CA VAL A 43 -13.31 4.55 2.92
C VAL A 43 -12.37 5.56 2.25
N ALA A 44 -11.99 5.33 0.99
CA ALA A 44 -10.91 6.04 0.31
C ALA A 44 -11.09 7.55 0.32
N ASP A 45 -12.29 8.05 0.06
CA ASP A 45 -12.54 9.49 -0.06
C ASP A 45 -12.17 10.25 1.23
N GLY A 46 -12.55 9.70 2.38
CA GLY A 46 -12.22 10.27 3.70
C GLY A 46 -10.77 10.00 4.09
N ALA A 47 -10.28 8.78 3.87
CA ALA A 47 -8.91 8.40 4.21
C ALA A 47 -7.88 9.26 3.44
N LEU A 48 -8.06 9.40 2.13
CA LEU A 48 -7.19 10.19 1.26
C LEU A 48 -7.24 11.68 1.60
N LEU A 49 -8.41 12.21 2.00
CA LEU A 49 -8.50 13.60 2.47
C LEU A 49 -7.67 13.82 3.74
N GLY A 50 -7.66 12.85 4.66
CA GLY A 50 -6.90 12.93 5.91
C GLY A 50 -5.38 12.85 5.73
N VAL A 51 -4.92 12.10 4.73
CA VAL A 51 -3.48 11.87 4.48
C VAL A 51 -2.92 12.64 3.28
N ARG A 52 -3.73 13.47 2.62
CA ARG A 52 -3.34 14.21 1.41
C ARG A 52 -2.03 14.97 1.61
N ASP A 53 -1.14 14.86 0.63
CA ASP A 53 0.17 15.52 0.58
C ASP A 53 1.12 15.19 1.73
N ARG A 54 0.92 14.05 2.41
CA ARG A 54 1.80 13.59 3.49
C ARG A 54 2.66 12.41 3.02
N PRO A 55 4.00 12.48 3.12
CA PRO A 55 4.85 11.31 2.98
C PRO A 55 4.55 10.30 4.09
N MET A 56 4.53 9.01 3.73
CA MET A 56 4.11 7.93 4.62
C MET A 56 5.23 6.93 4.90
N ALA A 57 5.44 6.64 6.17
CA ALA A 57 6.14 5.44 6.61
C ALA A 57 5.15 4.27 6.65
N LEU A 58 5.40 3.22 5.87
CA LEU A 58 4.53 2.05 5.81
C LEU A 58 4.96 1.01 6.85
N LYS A 59 4.03 0.60 7.72
CA LYS A 59 4.21 -0.57 8.60
C LYS A 59 3.59 -1.78 7.90
N ARG A 60 4.41 -2.74 7.48
CA ARG A 60 3.97 -3.83 6.59
C ARG A 60 3.99 -5.16 7.31
N PHE A 61 2.90 -5.90 7.15
CA PHE A 61 2.66 -7.22 7.73
C PHE A 61 2.52 -8.24 6.59
N VAL A 62 3.64 -8.72 6.05
CA VAL A 62 3.62 -9.57 4.84
C VAL A 62 2.93 -10.91 5.10
N ASP A 63 3.03 -11.41 6.33
CA ASP A 63 2.46 -12.67 6.80
C ASP A 63 1.21 -12.53 7.67
N GLY A 64 0.52 -11.39 7.56
CA GLY A 64 -0.70 -11.09 8.31
C GLY A 64 -0.44 -10.34 9.62
N ALA A 65 -1.50 -9.79 10.20
CA ALA A 65 -1.43 -8.79 11.28
C ALA A 65 -0.84 -9.31 12.60
N ALA A 66 -0.88 -10.63 12.82
CA ALA A 66 -0.26 -11.29 13.97
C ALA A 66 1.24 -11.61 13.76
N GLY A 67 1.73 -11.49 12.52
CA GLY A 67 3.11 -11.75 12.16
C GLY A 67 4.05 -10.57 12.46
N GLU A 68 5.33 -10.77 12.14
CA GLU A 68 6.33 -9.71 12.27
C GLU A 68 6.06 -8.59 11.25
N ALA A 69 6.18 -7.35 11.73
CA ALA A 69 6.08 -6.17 10.90
C ALA A 69 7.45 -5.55 10.66
N PHE A 70 7.63 -4.95 9.49
CA PHE A 70 8.75 -4.06 9.24
C PHE A 70 8.27 -2.68 8.79
N PHE A 71 9.11 -1.67 8.99
CA PHE A 71 8.86 -0.31 8.52
C PHE A 71 9.58 -0.06 7.19
N GLN A 72 8.82 0.40 6.20
CA GLN A 72 9.33 0.86 4.91
C GLN A 72 9.10 2.37 4.81
N LYS A 73 10.15 3.14 5.06
CA LYS A 73 10.14 4.61 4.87
C LYS A 73 10.48 4.99 3.44
N ARG A 74 11.58 4.44 2.93
CA ARG A 74 12.04 4.69 1.56
C ARG A 74 11.11 4.02 0.57
N ALA A 75 10.71 4.77 -0.46
CA ALA A 75 10.02 4.23 -1.61
C ALA A 75 10.86 3.11 -2.25
N PRO A 76 10.23 2.02 -2.76
CA PRO A 76 10.92 1.01 -3.54
C PRO A 76 11.60 1.60 -4.77
N LYS A 77 12.56 0.88 -5.38
CA LYS A 77 13.20 1.34 -6.63
C LYS A 77 12.23 1.40 -7.82
N SER A 78 11.25 0.51 -7.83
CA SER A 78 10.21 0.46 -8.86
C SER A 78 8.89 0.84 -8.21
N VAL A 79 8.39 2.01 -8.58
CA VAL A 79 7.14 2.59 -8.10
C VAL A 79 6.25 2.80 -9.32
N PRO A 80 4.98 2.37 -9.30
CA PRO A 80 4.07 2.62 -10.41
C PRO A 80 3.90 4.11 -10.69
N SER A 81 3.62 4.48 -11.94
CA SER A 81 3.47 5.88 -12.35
C SER A 81 2.33 6.63 -11.63
N PHE A 82 1.35 5.90 -11.10
CA PHE A 82 0.24 6.45 -10.33
C PHE A 82 0.56 6.63 -8.84
N VAL A 83 1.77 6.29 -8.39
CA VAL A 83 2.20 6.49 -7.00
C VAL A 83 3.23 7.61 -6.97
N ARG A 84 2.87 8.72 -6.33
CA ARG A 84 3.78 9.85 -6.15
C ARG A 84 4.80 9.57 -5.05
N THR A 85 6.01 10.09 -5.23
CA THR A 85 7.02 10.17 -4.18
C THR A 85 7.44 11.62 -3.95
N VAL A 86 7.95 11.91 -2.75
CA VAL A 86 8.58 13.20 -2.43
C VAL A 86 9.91 12.95 -1.74
N GLU A 87 10.91 13.77 -2.06
CA GLU A 87 12.21 13.71 -1.41
C GLU A 87 12.13 14.42 -0.05
N LEU A 88 12.53 13.71 1.01
CA LEU A 88 12.74 14.25 2.34
C LEU A 88 14.22 14.44 2.62
N SER A 89 14.56 15.60 3.18
CA SER A 89 15.88 15.90 3.72
C SER A 89 15.88 15.74 5.24
N PHE A 90 16.83 14.98 5.77
CA PHE A 90 17.00 14.77 7.20
C PHE A 90 18.05 15.72 7.80
N PRO A 91 18.01 16.00 9.12
CA PRO A 91 19.02 16.82 9.80
C PRO A 91 20.47 16.32 9.61
N SER A 92 20.64 15.03 9.29
CA SER A 92 21.95 14.43 8.99
C SER A 92 22.48 14.78 7.59
N GLY A 93 21.77 15.57 6.78
CA GLY A 93 22.11 15.86 5.38
C GLY A 93 21.81 14.73 4.38
N ARG A 94 21.19 13.63 4.84
CA ARG A 94 20.76 12.52 3.97
C ARG A 94 19.40 12.84 3.37
N THR A 95 19.12 12.29 2.18
CA THR A 95 17.78 12.32 1.60
C THR A 95 17.14 10.93 1.46
N ALA A 96 15.82 10.90 1.31
CA ALA A 96 15.04 9.72 0.98
C ALA A 96 13.76 10.11 0.25
N ASP A 97 13.44 9.39 -0.83
CA ASP A 97 12.10 9.44 -1.40
C ASP A 97 11.15 8.62 -0.53
N GLU A 98 10.03 9.22 -0.13
CA GLU A 98 8.95 8.55 0.58
C GLU A 98 7.67 8.58 -0.27
N VAL A 99 6.83 7.57 -0.12
CA VAL A 99 5.56 7.44 -0.85
C VAL A 99 4.56 8.46 -0.33
N VAL A 100 3.81 9.08 -1.25
CA VAL A 100 2.61 9.86 -0.92
C VAL A 100 1.40 9.17 -1.54
N VAL A 101 0.40 8.88 -0.71
CA VAL A 101 -0.83 8.19 -1.13
C VAL A 101 -1.92 9.23 -1.33
N ASP A 102 -2.17 9.61 -2.59
CA ASP A 102 -3.10 10.70 -2.96
C ASP A 102 -4.25 10.27 -3.87
N ASN A 103 -4.30 9.00 -4.28
CA ASN A 103 -5.33 8.45 -5.14
C ASN A 103 -5.67 6.99 -4.76
N ARG A 104 -6.78 6.47 -5.32
CA ARG A 104 -7.30 5.15 -4.97
C ARG A 104 -6.37 4.02 -5.42
N ALA A 105 -5.70 4.18 -6.57
CA ALA A 105 -4.75 3.20 -7.08
C ALA A 105 -3.52 3.08 -6.18
N ALA A 106 -2.97 4.21 -5.72
CA ALA A 106 -1.87 4.25 -4.75
C ALA A 106 -2.28 3.65 -3.41
N LEU A 107 -3.53 3.90 -2.96
CA LEU A 107 -4.05 3.34 -1.71
C LEU A 107 -4.21 1.81 -1.76
N ALA A 108 -4.63 1.27 -2.91
CA ALA A 108 -4.71 -0.18 -3.10
C ALA A 108 -3.33 -0.85 -3.28
N TRP A 109 -2.32 -0.09 -3.70
CA TRP A 109 -0.98 -0.60 -3.97
C TRP A 109 -0.09 -0.77 -2.73
N VAL A 110 -0.20 0.13 -1.74
CA VAL A 110 0.65 0.14 -0.53
C VAL A 110 0.40 -1.08 0.38
#